data_AF-A0A842QAN8-F1
#
_entry.id   AF-A0A842QAN8-F1
#
_cell.length_a   1.000
_cell.length_b   1.000
_cell.length_c   1.000
_cell.angle_alpha   90.00
_cell.angle_beta   90.00
_cell.angle_gamma   90.00
#
_symmetry.space_group_name_H-M   'P 1'
#
loop_
_entity.id
_entity.type
_entity.pdbx_description
1 polymer ?
#
loop_
_entity_poly.entity_id
_entity_poly.type
_entity_poly.pdbx_seq_one_letter_code
_entity_poly.pdbx_strand_id
1 'polypeptide(L)'
;MANNIRKSVVRAWLPLAVIDIAGEVLGSTRLQKLVFLGSVETHIGEFYSFTTCRHGPYSSELASSMQNYQAFDFVTEVETQLSKPYDVRHDYILTDKGTEQVRELEQHPEIKEMRKKLEKAIDELMDVPLDDLLQYTYEKYLPVELQLDDRIREAKQSGKRMLRNWNQNESDFYPVSWEIQAALEWTIGTLDLIELLSDDLEKQVFIESVSDLLRSARDLHNVLEQYGFEHRTDSMNRVQSSVLSEFREIFQFIQSYLSEREVVKPLSALKMSDITSEEEMEEVRAGLRRLL
;
A
#
# COMPACT_ATOMS: atom_id res chain seq x y z
N MET A 1 -23.22 -25.86 -6.67
CA MET A 1 -21.99 -26.02 -7.48
C MET A 1 -21.87 -24.99 -8.59
N ALA A 2 -22.89 -24.78 -9.44
CA ALA A 2 -22.84 -23.79 -10.54
C ALA A 2 -22.44 -22.36 -10.10
N ASN A 3 -22.92 -21.89 -8.94
CA ASN A 3 -22.63 -20.53 -8.46
C ASN A 3 -21.15 -20.33 -8.02
N ASN A 4 -20.47 -21.39 -7.57
CA ASN A 4 -19.07 -21.30 -7.15
C ASN A 4 -18.12 -21.32 -8.35
N ILE A 5 -18.41 -22.16 -9.35
CA ILE A 5 -17.66 -22.19 -10.61
C ILE A 5 -17.75 -20.82 -11.28
N ARG A 6 -18.92 -20.19 -11.26
CA ARG A 6 -19.11 -18.84 -11.79
C ARG A 6 -18.20 -17.81 -11.10
N LYS A 7 -18.13 -17.81 -9.77
CA LYS A 7 -17.27 -16.87 -9.02
C LYS A 7 -15.79 -17.05 -9.33
N SER A 8 -15.30 -18.29 -9.39
CA SER A 8 -13.88 -18.54 -9.69
C SER A 8 -13.51 -18.12 -11.12
N VAL A 9 -14.39 -18.35 -12.09
CA VAL A 9 -14.14 -17.96 -13.49
C VAL A 9 -14.12 -16.44 -13.64
N VAL A 10 -15.10 -15.72 -13.06
CA VAL A 10 -15.13 -14.25 -13.16
C VAL A 10 -13.96 -13.62 -12.39
N ARG A 11 -13.59 -14.17 -11.23
CA ARG A 11 -12.39 -13.76 -10.50
C ARG A 11 -11.13 -13.93 -11.34
N ALA A 12 -10.99 -15.06 -12.04
CA ALA A 12 -9.86 -15.30 -12.93
C ALA A 12 -9.83 -14.34 -14.12
N TRP A 13 -10.99 -14.12 -14.74
CA TRP A 13 -11.15 -13.29 -15.94
C TRP A 13 -10.93 -11.80 -15.67
N LEU A 14 -11.49 -11.25 -14.59
CA LEU A 14 -11.65 -9.80 -14.41
C LEU A 14 -10.33 -9.01 -14.52
N PRO A 15 -9.23 -9.35 -13.84
CA PRO A 15 -7.99 -8.58 -13.96
C PRO A 15 -7.35 -8.69 -15.35
N LEU A 16 -7.42 -9.88 -15.96
CA LEU A 16 -6.90 -10.09 -17.31
C LEU A 16 -7.69 -9.27 -18.33
N ALA A 17 -9.02 -9.23 -18.20
CA ALA A 17 -9.87 -8.42 -19.04
C ALA A 17 -9.59 -6.92 -18.90
N VAL A 18 -9.35 -6.44 -17.67
CA VAL A 18 -8.96 -5.04 -17.44
C VAL A 18 -7.66 -4.69 -18.16
N ILE A 19 -6.64 -5.56 -18.10
CA ILE A 19 -5.37 -5.34 -18.79
C ILE A 19 -5.56 -5.44 -20.31
N ASP A 20 -6.34 -6.41 -20.80
CA ASP A 20 -6.67 -6.56 -22.22
C ASP A 20 -7.32 -5.31 -22.81
N ILE A 21 -8.32 -4.76 -22.10
CA ILE A 21 -9.04 -3.56 -22.52
C ILE A 21 -8.13 -2.33 -22.47
N ALA A 22 -7.36 -2.17 -21.37
CA ALA A 22 -6.45 -1.04 -21.22
C ALA A 22 -5.25 -1.11 -22.17
N GLY A 23 -4.94 -2.29 -22.72
CA GLY A 23 -3.72 -2.60 -23.49
C GLY A 23 -2.47 -2.70 -22.61
N GLU A 24 -2.24 -1.69 -21.78
CA GLU A 24 -1.18 -1.63 -20.78
C GLU A 24 -1.69 -0.90 -19.54
N VAL A 25 -1.34 -1.40 -18.36
CA VAL A 25 -1.66 -0.73 -17.09
C VAL A 25 -0.39 -0.30 -16.39
N LEU A 26 -0.21 1.02 -16.28
CA LEU A 26 0.97 1.62 -15.66
C LEU A 26 0.82 1.67 -14.13
N GLY A 27 1.53 0.80 -13.42
CA GLY A 27 1.55 0.73 -11.96
C GLY A 27 0.48 -0.19 -11.34
N SER A 28 0.88 -0.92 -10.29
CA SER A 28 0.00 -1.83 -9.53
C SER A 28 -1.17 -1.12 -8.86
N THR A 29 -0.96 0.12 -8.38
CA THR A 29 -2.04 0.93 -7.80
C THR A 29 -3.12 1.25 -8.84
N ARG A 30 -2.73 1.59 -10.07
CA ARG A 30 -3.69 1.85 -11.16
C ARG A 30 -4.48 0.59 -11.49
N LEU A 31 -3.82 -0.57 -11.58
CA LEU A 31 -4.49 -1.85 -11.78
C LEU A 31 -5.53 -2.15 -10.68
N GLN A 32 -5.16 -1.95 -9.41
CA GLN A 32 -6.07 -2.11 -8.27
C GLN A 32 -7.30 -1.19 -8.40
N LYS A 33 -7.12 0.08 -8.82
CA LYS A 33 -8.23 1.00 -9.03
C LYS A 33 -9.12 0.60 -10.20
N LEU A 34 -8.52 0.26 -11.34
CA LEU A 34 -9.27 -0.12 -12.54
C LEU A 34 -10.12 -1.37 -12.29
N VAL A 35 -9.57 -2.38 -11.61
CA VAL A 35 -10.33 -3.58 -11.23
C VAL A 35 -11.43 -3.26 -10.21
N PHE A 36 -11.13 -2.45 -9.19
CA PHE A 36 -12.12 -2.03 -8.20
C PHE A 36 -13.27 -1.26 -8.85
N LEU A 37 -12.98 -0.10 -9.46
CA LEU A 37 -13.95 0.80 -10.08
C LEU A 37 -14.70 0.10 -11.23
N GLY A 38 -13.97 -0.61 -12.08
CA GLY A 38 -14.57 -1.41 -13.16
C GLY A 38 -15.58 -2.42 -12.62
N SER A 39 -15.31 -3.07 -11.48
CA SER A 39 -16.26 -4.03 -10.89
C SER A 39 -17.49 -3.37 -10.26
N VAL A 40 -17.31 -2.27 -9.51
CA VAL A 40 -18.39 -1.63 -8.75
C VAL A 40 -19.29 -0.79 -9.64
N GLU A 41 -18.74 -0.03 -10.58
CA GLU A 41 -19.52 0.85 -11.47
C GLU A 41 -20.38 0.04 -12.46
N THR A 42 -19.87 -1.11 -12.90
CA THR A 42 -20.58 -1.98 -13.85
C THR A 42 -21.47 -3.01 -13.18
N HIS A 43 -21.40 -3.11 -11.84
CA HIS A 43 -22.13 -4.10 -11.04
C HIS A 43 -21.85 -5.55 -11.47
N ILE A 44 -20.62 -5.84 -11.91
CA ILE A 44 -20.18 -7.18 -12.33
C ILE A 44 -20.13 -8.14 -11.13
N GLY A 45 -19.91 -7.60 -9.92
CA GLY A 45 -19.96 -8.31 -8.64
C GLY A 45 -18.66 -8.21 -7.86
N GLU A 46 -18.74 -8.50 -6.56
CA GLU A 46 -17.58 -8.48 -5.64
C GLU A 46 -16.87 -9.85 -5.66
N PHE A 47 -15.79 -9.95 -6.43
CA PHE A 47 -14.97 -11.16 -6.55
C PHE A 47 -13.64 -11.08 -5.79
N TYR A 48 -13.26 -9.88 -5.41
CA TYR A 48 -12.09 -9.55 -4.63
C TYR A 48 -12.54 -8.79 -3.38
N SER A 49 -11.98 -9.17 -2.23
CA SER A 49 -12.17 -8.43 -1.00
C SER A 49 -11.27 -7.20 -1.05
N PHE A 50 -11.86 -6.01 -1.08
CA PHE A 50 -11.13 -4.76 -1.01
C PHE A 50 -11.24 -4.17 0.39
N THR A 51 -10.11 -3.73 0.93
CA THR A 51 -10.03 -3.01 2.20
C THR A 51 -9.47 -1.61 1.97
N THR A 52 -9.87 -0.67 2.80
CA THR A 52 -9.25 0.67 2.84
C THR A 52 -7.75 0.56 3.07
N CYS A 53 -6.97 1.36 2.37
CA CYS A 53 -5.52 1.46 2.45
C CYS A 53 -5.12 2.87 1.99
N ARG A 54 -3.88 3.30 2.26
CA ARG A 54 -3.35 4.64 1.94
C ARG A 54 -3.56 5.13 0.50
N HIS A 55 -3.61 4.21 -0.47
CA HIS A 55 -3.89 4.52 -1.87
C HIS A 55 -5.31 4.12 -2.27
N GLY A 56 -6.28 4.23 -1.37
CA GLY A 56 -7.67 3.79 -1.57
C GLY A 56 -7.85 2.26 -1.46
N PRO A 57 -8.97 1.71 -1.94
CA PRO A 57 -9.30 0.29 -1.84
C PRO A 57 -8.22 -0.62 -2.42
N TYR A 58 -7.72 -1.53 -1.62
CA TYR A 58 -6.67 -2.47 -1.99
C TYR A 58 -7.14 -3.89 -1.75
N SER A 59 -6.81 -4.80 -2.67
CA SER A 59 -7.04 -6.23 -2.52
C SER A 59 -5.73 -7.01 -2.60
N SER A 60 -5.32 -7.59 -1.47
CA SER A 60 -4.18 -8.53 -1.41
C SER A 60 -4.45 -9.78 -2.25
N GLU A 61 -5.71 -10.21 -2.31
CA GLU A 61 -6.16 -11.31 -3.15
C GLU A 61 -5.92 -11.04 -4.65
N LEU A 62 -6.14 -9.80 -5.10
CA LEU A 62 -5.83 -9.38 -6.46
C LEU A 62 -4.32 -9.36 -6.71
N ALA A 63 -3.53 -8.81 -5.78
CA ALA A 63 -2.08 -8.82 -5.89
C ALA A 63 -1.52 -10.24 -6.02
N SER A 64 -2.03 -11.19 -5.21
CA SER A 64 -1.67 -12.62 -5.34
C SER A 64 -2.15 -13.23 -6.66
N SER A 65 -3.33 -12.85 -7.17
CA SER A 65 -3.76 -13.27 -8.51
C SER A 65 -2.78 -12.82 -9.59
N MET A 66 -2.27 -11.59 -9.52
CA MET A 66 -1.30 -11.07 -10.49
C MET A 66 0.02 -11.84 -10.48
N GLN A 67 0.54 -12.18 -9.29
CA GLN A 67 1.73 -13.04 -9.17
C GLN A 67 1.51 -14.42 -9.82
N ASN A 68 0.32 -15.00 -9.65
CA ASN A 68 -0.02 -16.25 -10.31
C ASN A 68 -0.10 -16.09 -11.83
N TYR A 69 -0.68 -15.00 -12.34
CA TYR A 69 -0.76 -14.76 -13.78
C TYR A 69 0.60 -14.58 -14.42
N GLN A 70 1.56 -13.96 -13.73
CA GLN A 70 2.95 -13.92 -14.18
C GLN A 70 3.57 -15.31 -14.19
N ALA A 71 3.41 -16.08 -13.12
CA ALA A 71 3.93 -17.45 -13.03
C ALA A 71 3.36 -18.38 -14.12
N PHE A 72 2.13 -18.12 -14.56
CA PHE A 72 1.50 -18.84 -15.67
C PHE A 72 1.75 -18.23 -17.05
N ASP A 73 2.57 -17.19 -17.16
CA ASP A 73 2.90 -16.50 -18.41
C ASP A 73 1.66 -15.90 -19.10
N PHE A 74 0.67 -15.44 -18.33
CA PHE A 74 -0.48 -14.68 -18.84
C PHE A 74 -0.24 -13.18 -18.85
N VAL A 75 0.58 -12.69 -17.91
CA VAL A 75 0.89 -11.27 -17.74
C VAL A 75 2.39 -11.11 -17.67
N THR A 76 2.93 -10.16 -18.42
CA THR A 76 4.29 -9.67 -18.24
C THR A 76 4.24 -8.44 -17.33
N GLU A 77 5.10 -8.42 -16.33
CA GLU A 77 5.36 -7.24 -15.50
C GLU A 77 6.69 -6.62 -15.91
N VAL A 78 6.66 -5.32 -16.17
CA VAL A 78 7.84 -4.52 -16.52
C VAL A 78 8.11 -3.56 -15.38
N GLU A 79 9.29 -3.70 -14.77
CA GLU A 79 9.76 -2.76 -13.76
C GLU A 79 10.35 -1.52 -14.44
N THR A 80 9.71 -0.38 -14.21
CA THR A 80 10.12 0.93 -14.70
C THR A 80 10.72 1.72 -13.55
N GLN A 81 12.04 1.97 -13.60
CA GLN A 81 12.71 2.83 -12.62
C GLN A 81 12.27 4.28 -12.80
N LEU A 82 11.71 4.87 -11.75
CA LEU A 82 11.32 6.27 -11.71
C LEU A 82 12.50 7.17 -11.27
N SER A 83 12.25 8.47 -11.21
CA SER A 83 13.28 9.51 -11.00
C SER A 83 14.01 9.40 -9.66
N LYS A 84 13.38 8.78 -8.65
CA LYS A 84 13.95 8.61 -7.32
C LYS A 84 14.63 7.24 -7.20
N PRO A 85 15.78 7.13 -6.50
CA PRO A 85 16.36 5.84 -6.16
C PRO A 85 15.33 5.01 -5.40
N TYR A 86 15.18 3.72 -5.77
CA TYR A 86 14.22 2.77 -5.19
C TYR A 86 12.75 2.98 -5.54
N ASP A 87 12.43 3.98 -6.36
CA ASP A 87 11.06 4.18 -6.84
C ASP A 87 10.87 3.37 -8.13
N VAL A 88 10.29 2.18 -8.00
CA VAL A 88 10.04 1.25 -9.10
C VAL A 88 8.55 1.18 -9.35
N ARG A 89 8.14 1.44 -10.58
CA ARG A 89 6.75 1.25 -11.03
C ARG A 89 6.65 -0.11 -11.72
N HIS A 90 5.61 -0.85 -11.41
CA HIS A 90 5.33 -2.15 -12.00
C HIS A 90 4.21 -2.02 -13.05
N ASP A 91 4.57 -2.13 -14.32
CA ASP A 91 3.66 -1.98 -15.46
C ASP A 91 3.22 -3.36 -15.97
N TYR A 92 1.94 -3.53 -16.30
CA TYR A 92 1.35 -4.83 -16.64
C TYR A 92 0.81 -4.86 -18.07
N ILE A 93 1.21 -5.88 -18.82
CA ILE A 93 0.78 -6.13 -20.20
C ILE A 93 0.41 -7.62 -20.35
N LEU A 94 -0.63 -7.94 -21.11
CA LEU A 94 -0.92 -9.34 -21.45
C LEU A 94 0.12 -9.93 -22.39
N THR A 95 0.46 -11.19 -22.18
CA THR A 95 1.18 -11.99 -23.18
C THR A 95 0.22 -12.49 -24.26
N ASP A 96 0.74 -13.10 -25.32
CA ASP A 96 -0.08 -13.82 -26.30
C ASP A 96 -0.94 -14.90 -25.63
N LYS A 97 -0.36 -15.60 -24.66
CA LYS A 97 -1.04 -16.65 -23.88
C LYS A 97 -2.13 -16.07 -22.98
N GLY A 98 -1.87 -14.92 -22.35
CA GLY A 98 -2.87 -14.20 -21.56
C GLY A 98 -4.05 -13.72 -22.41
N THR A 99 -3.75 -13.19 -23.60
CA THR A 99 -4.75 -12.76 -24.57
C THR A 99 -5.65 -13.92 -25.01
N GLU A 100 -5.07 -15.08 -25.31
CA GLU A 100 -5.85 -16.28 -25.64
C GLU A 100 -6.70 -16.75 -24.44
N GLN A 101 -6.14 -16.71 -23.23
CA GLN A 101 -6.87 -17.07 -22.01
C GLN A 101 -8.10 -16.18 -21.79
N VAL A 102 -8.01 -14.87 -22.06
CA VAL A 102 -9.16 -13.95 -22.00
C VAL A 102 -10.22 -14.36 -23.02
N ARG A 103 -9.83 -14.61 -24.28
CA ARG A 103 -10.76 -15.03 -25.35
C ARG A 103 -11.47 -16.34 -25.04
N GLU A 104 -10.79 -17.29 -24.42
CA GLU A 104 -11.38 -18.57 -23.98
C GLU A 104 -12.45 -18.34 -22.90
N LEU A 105 -12.13 -17.55 -21.88
CA LEU A 105 -13.05 -17.24 -20.77
C LEU A 105 -14.30 -16.51 -21.29
N GLU A 106 -14.14 -15.65 -22.29
CA GLU A 106 -15.21 -14.86 -22.91
C GLU A 106 -16.14 -15.62 -23.84
N GLN A 107 -15.83 -16.89 -24.16
CA GLN A 107 -16.79 -17.78 -24.82
C GLN A 107 -18.01 -18.05 -23.93
N HIS A 108 -17.91 -17.83 -22.61
CA HIS A 108 -19.04 -17.94 -21.70
C HIS A 108 -20.02 -16.76 -21.92
N PRO A 109 -21.31 -17.01 -22.25
CA PRO A 109 -22.25 -15.94 -22.63
C PRO A 109 -22.40 -14.82 -21.58
N GLU A 110 -22.36 -15.17 -20.30
CA GLU A 110 -22.44 -14.17 -19.21
C GLU A 110 -21.21 -13.26 -19.15
N ILE A 111 -20.01 -13.80 -19.40
CA ILE A 111 -18.76 -13.04 -19.37
C ILE A 111 -18.72 -12.08 -20.56
N LYS A 112 -19.19 -12.52 -21.73
CA LYS A 112 -19.30 -11.68 -22.92
C LYS A 112 -20.14 -10.41 -22.68
N GLU A 113 -21.24 -10.53 -21.92
CA GLU A 113 -22.07 -9.37 -21.56
C GLU A 113 -21.39 -8.51 -20.48
N MET A 114 -20.66 -9.11 -19.54
CA MET A 114 -19.84 -8.37 -18.57
C MET A 114 -18.73 -7.58 -19.26
N ARG A 115 -18.05 -8.15 -20.26
CA ARG A 115 -16.97 -7.49 -21.02
C ARG A 115 -17.44 -6.16 -21.61
N LYS A 116 -18.59 -6.12 -22.28
CA LYS A 116 -19.10 -4.89 -22.90
C LYS A 116 -19.30 -3.75 -21.90
N LYS A 117 -19.74 -4.07 -20.68
CA LYS A 117 -19.91 -3.08 -19.62
C LYS A 117 -18.56 -2.63 -19.07
N LEU A 118 -17.65 -3.59 -18.88
CA LEU A 118 -16.30 -3.34 -18.40
C LEU A 118 -15.52 -2.47 -19.38
N GLU A 119 -15.58 -2.75 -20.67
CA GLU A 119 -14.89 -2.01 -21.73
C GLU A 119 -15.20 -0.52 -21.66
N LYS A 120 -16.48 -0.16 -21.67
CA LYS A 120 -16.91 1.23 -21.52
C LYS A 120 -16.37 1.89 -20.24
N ALA A 121 -16.43 1.18 -19.10
CA ALA A 121 -15.98 1.73 -17.83
C ALA A 121 -14.47 1.92 -17.80
N ILE A 122 -13.69 0.96 -18.30
CA ILE A 122 -12.23 1.05 -18.33
C ILE A 122 -11.77 2.13 -19.31
N ASP A 123 -12.39 2.27 -20.48
CA ASP A 123 -12.09 3.34 -21.43
C ASP A 123 -12.24 4.73 -20.76
N GLU A 124 -13.35 4.95 -20.05
CA GLU A 124 -13.59 6.21 -19.32
C GLU A 124 -12.57 6.45 -18.18
N LEU A 125 -12.13 5.39 -17.50
CA LEU A 125 -11.18 5.49 -16.39
C LEU A 125 -9.72 5.61 -16.84
N MET A 126 -9.38 5.12 -18.03
CA MET A 126 -8.00 5.12 -18.54
C MET A 126 -7.48 6.52 -18.87
N ASP A 127 -8.38 7.46 -19.19
CA ASP A 127 -8.02 8.87 -19.42
C ASP A 127 -7.89 9.68 -18.12
N VAL A 128 -8.28 9.10 -16.98
CA VAL A 128 -8.24 9.79 -15.69
C VAL A 128 -6.85 9.62 -15.05
N PRO A 129 -6.19 10.72 -14.63
CA PRO A 129 -4.96 10.67 -13.84
C PRO A 129 -5.10 9.81 -12.59
N LEU A 130 -4.02 9.16 -12.15
CA LEU A 130 -4.08 8.28 -10.98
C LEU A 130 -4.56 9.03 -9.73
N ASP A 131 -4.08 10.25 -9.49
CA ASP A 131 -4.47 11.04 -8.32
C ASP A 131 -5.98 11.33 -8.32
N ASP A 132 -6.54 11.67 -9.48
CA ASP A 132 -7.98 11.89 -9.64
C ASP A 132 -8.79 10.59 -9.42
N LEU A 133 -8.28 9.43 -9.87
CA LEU A 133 -8.90 8.13 -9.58
C LEU A 133 -8.89 7.84 -8.08
N LEU A 134 -7.79 8.14 -7.39
CA LEU A 134 -7.67 7.96 -5.95
C LEU A 134 -8.68 8.84 -5.22
N GLN A 135 -8.71 10.13 -5.53
CA GLN A 135 -9.65 11.09 -4.95
C GLN A 135 -11.11 10.63 -5.18
N TYR A 136 -11.46 10.31 -6.42
CA TYR A 136 -12.80 9.81 -6.76
C TYR A 136 -13.17 8.58 -5.94
N THR A 137 -12.23 7.64 -5.80
CA THR A 137 -12.48 6.42 -5.04
C THR A 137 -12.72 6.71 -3.57
N TYR A 138 -11.96 7.64 -2.99
CA TYR A 138 -12.16 8.04 -1.61
C TYR A 138 -13.50 8.74 -1.40
N GLU A 139 -13.79 9.77 -2.18
CA GLU A 139 -15.02 10.57 -2.04
C GLU A 139 -16.29 9.73 -2.22
N LYS A 140 -16.29 8.81 -3.18
CA LYS A 140 -17.48 8.04 -3.54
C LYS A 140 -17.63 6.75 -2.73
N TYR A 141 -16.54 6.05 -2.45
CA TYR A 141 -16.59 4.68 -1.93
C TYR A 141 -15.99 4.50 -0.54
N LEU A 142 -15.23 5.48 -0.04
CA LEU A 142 -14.66 5.46 1.29
C LEU A 142 -15.06 6.75 2.02
N PRO A 143 -16.37 7.01 2.21
CA PRO A 143 -16.81 8.24 2.86
C PRO A 143 -16.08 8.37 4.20
N VAL A 144 -15.54 9.57 4.43
CA VAL A 144 -14.78 9.92 5.63
C VAL A 144 -15.46 9.35 6.85
N GLU A 145 -14.76 8.47 7.56
CA GLU A 145 -15.29 7.88 8.78
C GLU A 145 -15.53 8.99 9.81
N LEU A 146 -16.77 9.07 10.28
CA LEU A 146 -17.22 9.91 11.40
C LEU A 146 -16.60 9.40 12.72
N GLN A 147 -15.27 9.42 12.83
CA GLN A 147 -14.52 8.95 14.01
C GLN A 147 -13.00 9.19 13.92
N LEU A 148 -12.56 10.14 13.10
CA LEU A 148 -11.12 10.41 12.90
C LEU A 148 -10.37 10.62 14.23
N ASP A 149 -10.94 11.37 15.17
CA ASP A 149 -10.36 11.59 16.51
C ASP A 149 -10.12 10.29 17.28
N ASP A 150 -11.06 9.35 17.23
CA ASP A 150 -10.93 8.04 17.88
C ASP A 150 -9.81 7.23 17.25
N ARG A 151 -9.71 7.26 15.92
CA ARG A 151 -8.66 6.57 15.17
C ARG A 151 -7.28 7.16 15.41
N ILE A 152 -7.16 8.49 15.48
CA ILE A 152 -5.91 9.17 15.88
C ILE A 152 -5.49 8.70 17.27
N ARG A 153 -6.43 8.69 18.23
CA ARG A 153 -6.15 8.24 19.60
C ARG A 153 -5.71 6.78 19.64
N GLU A 154 -6.39 5.90 18.90
CA GLU A 154 -6.05 4.49 18.82
C GLU A 154 -4.68 4.27 18.19
N ALA A 155 -4.36 4.95 17.08
CA ALA A 155 -3.07 4.90 16.42
C ALA A 155 -1.94 5.34 17.37
N LYS A 156 -2.11 6.48 18.07
CA LYS A 156 -1.16 6.95 19.09
C LYS A 156 -0.95 5.93 20.21
N GLN A 157 -2.03 5.38 20.75
CA GLN A 157 -1.95 4.40 21.85
C GLN A 157 -1.29 3.09 21.40
N SER A 158 -1.61 2.62 20.20
CA SER A 158 -1.04 1.41 19.60
C SER A 158 0.46 1.59 19.35
N GLY A 159 0.86 2.71 18.75
CA GLY A 159 2.26 3.05 18.54
C GLY A 159 3.05 3.16 19.85
N LYS A 160 2.54 3.91 20.83
CA LYS A 160 3.18 4.05 22.16
C LYS A 160 3.30 2.72 22.91
N ARG A 161 2.34 1.80 22.75
CA ARG A 161 2.42 0.46 23.31
C ARG A 161 3.51 -0.35 22.62
N MET A 162 3.58 -0.30 21.30
CA MET A 162 4.58 -1.01 20.51
C MET A 162 6.00 -0.56 20.86
N LEU A 163 6.25 0.76 20.92
CA LEU A 163 7.53 1.32 21.35
C LEU A 163 7.93 0.85 22.77
N ARG A 164 6.98 0.82 23.72
CA ARG A 164 7.26 0.32 25.07
C ARG A 164 7.62 -1.16 25.08
N ASN A 165 6.89 -1.99 24.34
CA ASN A 165 7.19 -3.42 24.24
C ASN A 165 8.57 -3.63 23.61
N TRP A 166 8.88 -2.86 22.56
CA TRP A 166 10.16 -2.91 21.86
C TRP A 166 11.33 -2.57 22.80
N ASN A 167 11.22 -1.46 23.54
CA ASN A 167 12.22 -1.01 24.51
C ASN A 167 12.43 -1.98 25.70
N GLN A 168 11.44 -2.81 26.03
CA GLN A 168 11.52 -3.76 27.14
C GLN A 168 12.20 -5.08 26.76
N ASN A 169 12.19 -5.46 25.48
CA ASN A 169 12.61 -6.78 25.02
C ASN A 169 14.11 -6.85 24.61
N GLU A 170 15.00 -6.01 25.17
CA GLU A 170 16.44 -5.96 24.83
C GLU A 170 16.71 -6.00 23.31
N SER A 171 15.89 -5.29 22.53
CA SER A 171 16.01 -5.21 21.07
C SER A 171 17.26 -4.47 20.58
N ASP A 172 18.11 -4.00 21.48
CA ASP A 172 19.32 -3.21 21.24
C ASP A 172 20.38 -3.92 20.38
N PHE A 173 20.18 -5.20 20.06
CA PHE A 173 21.13 -6.00 19.29
C PHE A 173 20.92 -5.97 17.77
N TYR A 174 19.93 -5.23 17.24
CA TYR A 174 19.63 -5.22 15.80
C TYR A 174 19.54 -3.82 15.20
N PRO A 175 20.36 -3.48 14.19
CA PRO A 175 20.25 -2.21 13.49
C PRO A 175 18.86 -1.90 12.91
N VAL A 176 18.16 -2.94 12.43
CA VAL A 176 16.79 -2.83 11.90
C VAL A 176 15.78 -2.43 12.99
N SER A 177 16.03 -2.79 14.24
CA SER A 177 15.14 -2.49 15.35
C SER A 177 15.14 -0.99 15.66
N TRP A 178 16.31 -0.35 15.59
CA TRP A 178 16.45 1.11 15.73
C TRP A 178 15.79 1.86 14.58
N GLU A 179 15.89 1.34 13.35
CA GLU A 179 15.21 1.93 12.19
C GLU A 179 13.69 1.93 12.39
N ILE A 180 13.12 0.78 12.78
CA ILE A 180 11.68 0.64 13.05
C ILE A 180 11.28 1.57 14.20
N GLN A 181 12.04 1.58 15.29
CA GLN A 181 11.77 2.44 16.43
C GLN A 181 11.78 3.92 16.06
N ALA A 182 12.81 4.39 15.35
CA ALA A 182 12.91 5.78 14.93
C ALA A 182 11.76 6.18 14.01
N ALA A 183 11.40 5.30 13.06
CA ALA A 183 10.26 5.54 12.17
C ALA A 183 8.93 5.60 12.92
N LEU A 184 8.71 4.71 13.90
CA LEU A 184 7.52 4.72 14.75
C LEU A 184 7.46 5.95 15.65
N GLU A 185 8.56 6.31 16.32
CA GLU A 185 8.64 7.52 17.15
C GLU A 185 8.33 8.77 16.34
N TRP A 186 8.96 8.92 15.17
CA TRP A 186 8.70 10.04 14.27
C TRP A 186 7.23 10.07 13.83
N THR A 187 6.68 8.94 13.39
CA THR A 187 5.30 8.85 12.88
C THR A 187 4.27 9.12 13.97
N ILE A 188 4.49 8.66 15.20
CA ILE A 188 3.59 8.92 16.32
C ILE A 188 3.59 10.41 16.67
N GLY A 189 4.73 11.10 16.54
CA GLY A 189 4.83 12.54 16.78
C GLY A 189 4.11 13.37 15.74
N THR A 190 4.17 12.94 14.48
CA THR A 190 3.46 13.66 13.42
C THR A 190 1.94 13.49 13.51
N LEU A 191 1.41 12.53 14.27
CA LEU A 191 -0.03 12.44 14.56
C LEU A 191 -0.57 13.63 15.36
N ASP A 192 0.26 14.39 16.06
CA ASP A 192 -0.15 15.66 16.71
C ASP A 192 -0.26 16.82 15.71
N LEU A 193 0.34 16.66 14.51
CA LEU A 193 0.33 17.67 13.44
C LEU A 193 -0.80 17.45 12.42
N ILE A 194 -1.65 16.44 12.63
CA ILE A 194 -2.71 16.07 11.68
C ILE A 194 -3.70 17.20 11.38
N GLU A 195 -3.92 18.12 12.34
CA GLU A 195 -4.79 19.29 12.15
C GLU A 195 -4.24 20.31 11.13
N LEU A 196 -2.98 20.18 10.73
CA LEU A 196 -2.38 21.01 9.69
C LEU A 196 -2.71 20.52 8.27
N LEU A 197 -3.30 19.33 8.12
CA LEU A 197 -3.81 18.84 6.85
C LEU A 197 -5.10 19.57 6.48
N SER A 198 -5.28 19.81 5.18
CA SER A 198 -6.23 20.80 4.68
C SER A 198 -7.69 20.35 4.74
N ASP A 199 -7.95 19.05 4.62
CA ASP A 199 -9.28 18.47 4.66
C ASP A 199 -9.30 17.09 5.33
N ASP A 200 -10.50 16.56 5.58
CA ASP A 200 -10.69 15.28 6.27
C ASP A 200 -10.23 14.08 5.44
N LEU A 201 -10.23 14.18 4.12
CA LEU A 201 -9.71 13.15 3.24
C LEU A 201 -8.21 13.01 3.44
N GLU A 202 -7.48 14.12 3.48
CA GLU A 202 -6.05 14.11 3.71
C GLU A 202 -5.69 13.50 5.07
N LYS A 203 -6.46 13.87 6.10
CA LYS A 203 -6.31 13.30 7.44
C LYS A 203 -6.59 11.80 7.44
N GLN A 204 -7.62 11.34 6.72
CA GLN A 204 -7.93 9.92 6.60
C GLN A 204 -6.80 9.16 5.91
N VAL A 205 -6.29 9.64 4.77
CA VAL A 205 -5.17 9.03 4.04
C VAL A 205 -3.95 8.87 4.95
N PHE A 206 -3.62 9.93 5.70
CA PHE A 206 -2.53 9.90 6.66
C PHE A 206 -2.77 8.85 7.75
N ILE A 207 -3.96 8.80 8.37
CA ILE A 207 -4.28 7.82 9.43
C ILE A 207 -4.30 6.38 8.94
N GLU A 208 -4.78 6.12 7.72
CA GLU A 208 -4.69 4.78 7.11
C GLU A 208 -3.23 4.38 6.92
N SER A 209 -2.38 5.31 6.46
CA SER A 209 -0.95 5.06 6.28
C SER A 209 -0.25 4.75 7.60
N VAL A 210 -0.57 5.49 8.67
CA VAL A 210 -0.04 5.20 10.01
C VAL A 210 -0.51 3.84 10.51
N SER A 211 -1.77 3.49 10.27
CA SER A 211 -2.32 2.18 10.65
C SER A 211 -1.63 1.04 9.91
N ASP A 212 -1.36 1.21 8.61
CA ASP A 212 -0.57 0.28 7.79
C ASP A 212 0.86 0.16 8.32
N LEU A 213 1.51 1.27 8.69
CA LEU A 213 2.87 1.26 9.25
C LEU A 213 2.92 0.48 10.56
N LEU A 214 1.95 0.70 11.46
CA LEU A 214 1.85 0.01 12.74
C LEU A 214 1.61 -1.49 12.55
N ARG A 215 0.79 -1.89 11.57
CA ARG A 215 0.59 -3.30 11.23
C ARG A 215 1.90 -3.93 10.72
N SER A 216 2.56 -3.29 9.76
CA SER A 216 3.82 -3.77 9.20
C SER A 216 4.93 -3.88 10.26
N ALA A 217 5.02 -2.91 11.17
CA ALA A 217 5.95 -2.96 12.31
C ALA A 217 5.67 -4.14 13.26
N ARG A 218 4.40 -4.44 13.51
CA ARG A 218 3.99 -5.61 14.31
C ARG A 218 4.35 -6.92 13.61
N ASP A 219 4.13 -7.00 12.30
CA ASP A 219 4.49 -8.20 11.52
C ASP A 219 6.00 -8.42 11.52
N LEU A 220 6.80 -7.35 11.39
CA LEU A 220 8.26 -7.41 11.59
C LEU A 220 8.63 -7.90 12.98
N HIS A 221 8.01 -7.36 14.02
CA HIS A 221 8.26 -7.80 15.39
C HIS A 221 7.99 -9.30 15.57
N ASN A 222 6.85 -9.78 15.06
CA ASN A 222 6.47 -11.20 15.15
C ASN A 222 7.46 -12.10 14.40
N VAL A 223 7.93 -11.68 13.22
CA VAL A 223 8.96 -12.41 12.46
C VAL A 223 10.26 -12.47 13.26
N LEU A 224 10.68 -11.35 13.86
CA LEU A 224 11.91 -11.31 14.68
C LEU A 224 11.79 -12.19 15.93
N GLU A 225 10.65 -12.18 16.62
CA GLU A 225 10.41 -13.03 17.79
C GLU A 225 10.35 -14.53 17.42
N GLN A 226 9.64 -14.88 16.33
CA GLN A 226 9.39 -16.26 15.96
C GLN A 226 10.66 -17.02 15.57
N TYR A 227 11.54 -16.40 14.77
CA TYR A 227 12.68 -17.10 14.19
C TYR A 227 13.92 -17.10 15.08
N GLY A 228 13.93 -16.28 16.14
CA GLY A 228 15.06 -16.18 17.04
C GLY A 228 16.37 -15.80 16.35
N PHE A 229 17.44 -15.67 17.14
CA PHE A 229 18.72 -15.13 16.68
C PHE A 229 19.56 -16.14 15.87
N GLU A 230 19.33 -17.43 16.05
CA GLU A 230 20.32 -18.48 15.70
C GLU A 230 20.09 -19.14 14.33
N HIS A 231 18.97 -18.86 13.67
CA HIS A 231 18.59 -19.57 12.44
C HIS A 231 18.44 -18.64 11.24
N ARG A 232 19.57 -18.05 10.82
CA ARG A 232 19.72 -17.37 9.53
C ARG A 232 19.60 -18.36 8.37
N THR A 233 18.37 -18.72 8.03
CA THR A 233 18.08 -19.46 6.80
C THR A 233 17.78 -18.48 5.66
N ASP A 234 18.05 -18.87 4.42
CA ASP A 234 17.75 -18.05 3.23
C ASP A 234 16.26 -17.71 3.08
N SER A 235 15.37 -18.52 3.67
CA SER A 235 13.95 -18.23 3.76
C SER A 235 13.64 -17.09 4.74
N MET A 236 14.36 -17.01 5.86
CA MET A 236 14.18 -15.94 6.85
C MET A 236 14.60 -14.58 6.28
N ASN A 237 15.74 -14.53 5.59
CA ASN A 237 16.22 -13.31 4.95
C ASN A 237 15.20 -12.77 3.94
N ARG A 238 14.52 -13.65 3.19
CA ARG A 238 13.49 -13.28 2.21
C ARG A 238 12.21 -12.75 2.85
N VAL A 239 11.73 -13.40 3.90
CA VAL A 239 10.54 -12.93 4.64
C VAL A 239 10.85 -11.59 5.30
N GLN A 240 11.97 -11.49 6.00
CA GLN A 240 12.41 -10.25 6.64
C GLN A 240 12.59 -9.12 5.62
N SER A 241 13.22 -9.39 4.47
CA SER A 241 13.40 -8.37 3.43
C SER A 241 12.08 -7.88 2.85
N SER A 242 11.12 -8.78 2.65
CA SER A 242 9.80 -8.43 2.11
C SER A 242 9.04 -7.51 3.07
N VAL A 243 8.90 -7.90 4.34
CA VAL A 243 8.14 -7.10 5.32
C VAL A 243 8.87 -5.78 5.62
N LEU A 244 10.21 -5.78 5.65
CA LEU A 244 10.99 -4.57 5.85
C LEU A 244 10.90 -3.60 4.67
N SER A 245 10.79 -4.11 3.44
CA SER A 245 10.55 -3.27 2.25
C SER A 245 9.20 -2.57 2.38
N GLU A 246 8.14 -3.33 2.67
CA GLU A 246 6.79 -2.78 2.85
C GLU A 246 6.77 -1.71 3.95
N PHE A 247 7.41 -1.98 5.09
CA PHE A 247 7.54 -1.01 6.18
C PHE A 247 8.20 0.31 5.73
N ARG A 248 9.33 0.20 5.02
CA ARG A 248 10.08 1.37 4.52
C ARG A 248 9.27 2.15 3.48
N GLU A 249 8.59 1.46 2.58
CA GLU A 249 7.73 2.09 1.58
C GLU A 249 6.59 2.87 2.23
N ILE A 250 5.93 2.30 3.25
CA ILE A 250 4.89 3.01 4.00
C ILE A 250 5.48 4.24 4.70
N PHE A 251 6.62 4.08 5.37
CA PHE A 251 7.24 5.18 6.11
C PHE A 251 7.66 6.32 5.16
N GLN A 252 8.31 5.99 4.04
CA GLN A 252 8.70 6.94 3.01
C GLN A 252 7.48 7.64 2.39
N PHE A 253 6.38 6.91 2.19
CA PHE A 253 5.11 7.51 1.77
C PHE A 253 4.65 8.56 2.77
N ILE A 254 4.56 8.23 4.07
CA ILE A 254 4.10 9.18 5.10
C ILE A 254 4.97 10.45 5.11
N GLN A 255 6.29 10.28 5.02
CA GLN A 255 7.22 11.41 4.98
C GLN A 255 7.00 12.32 3.78
N SER A 256 6.87 11.72 2.58
CA SER A 256 6.62 12.46 1.34
C SER A 256 5.26 13.15 1.39
N TYR A 257 4.24 12.42 1.85
CA TYR A 257 2.87 12.89 1.97
C TYR A 257 2.74 14.14 2.84
N LEU A 258 3.37 14.13 4.02
CA LEU A 258 3.38 15.28 4.93
C LEU A 258 4.29 16.42 4.43
N SER A 259 5.39 16.09 3.75
CA SER A 259 6.31 17.08 3.21
C SER A 259 5.75 17.86 2.03
N GLU A 260 5.03 17.20 1.12
CA GLU A 260 4.39 17.83 -0.04
C GLU A 260 3.28 18.81 0.37
N ARG A 261 2.72 18.61 1.57
CA ARG A 261 1.71 19.47 2.20
C ARG A 261 2.30 20.50 3.16
N GLU A 262 3.62 20.63 3.17
CA GLU A 262 4.35 21.56 4.04
C GLU A 262 4.08 21.38 5.55
N VAL A 263 3.58 20.21 5.97
CA VAL A 263 3.30 19.89 7.39
C VAL A 263 4.60 19.62 8.14
N VAL A 264 5.52 18.89 7.51
CA VAL A 264 6.83 18.53 8.09
C VAL A 264 7.91 18.70 7.04
N LYS A 265 9.11 19.14 7.45
CA LYS A 265 10.27 19.13 6.54
C LYS A 265 10.67 17.67 6.24
N PRO A 266 11.08 17.35 5.01
CA PRO A 266 11.51 16.01 4.68
C PRO A 266 12.77 15.68 5.49
N LEU A 267 12.87 14.46 6.03
CA LEU A 267 14.04 14.05 6.82
C LEU A 267 15.34 14.17 6.03
N SER A 268 15.29 14.00 4.70
CA SER A 268 16.45 14.20 3.81
C SER A 268 16.96 15.64 3.77
N ALA A 269 16.14 16.63 4.14
CA ALA A 269 16.56 18.02 4.26
C ALA A 269 17.23 18.32 5.61
N LEU A 270 17.18 17.41 6.58
CA LEU A 270 17.97 17.51 7.80
C LEU A 270 19.42 17.19 7.45
N LYS A 271 20.27 18.20 7.44
CA LYS A 271 21.71 18.01 7.24
C LYS A 271 22.29 17.35 8.48
N MET A 272 22.72 16.10 8.35
CA MET A 272 23.48 15.42 9.42
C MET A 272 24.77 16.16 9.78
N SER A 273 25.32 16.96 8.84
CA SER A 273 26.48 17.84 9.11
C SER A 273 26.18 19.00 10.06
N ASP A 274 24.90 19.29 10.32
CA ASP A 274 24.47 20.30 11.27
C ASP A 274 24.23 19.67 12.67
N ILE A 275 24.44 18.35 12.80
CA ILE A 275 24.37 17.58 14.05
C ILE A 275 25.78 17.05 14.32
N THR A 276 26.63 17.89 14.90
CA THR A 276 28.07 17.60 15.09
C THR A 276 28.44 17.22 16.50
N SER A 277 27.54 17.45 17.47
CA SER A 277 27.77 17.13 18.89
C SER A 277 26.72 16.18 19.46
N GLU A 278 27.11 15.45 20.51
CA GLU A 278 26.22 14.59 21.30
C GLU A 278 25.08 15.40 21.95
N GLU A 279 25.34 16.68 22.23
CA GLU A 279 24.37 17.66 22.73
C GLU A 279 23.36 18.09 21.65
N GLU A 280 23.80 18.29 20.39
CA GLU A 280 22.91 18.53 19.24
C GLU A 280 22.09 17.30 18.84
N MET A 281 22.67 16.10 18.97
CA MET A 281 21.92 14.83 18.85
C MET A 281 20.83 14.74 19.92
N GLU A 282 21.15 15.15 21.14
CA GLU A 282 20.18 15.17 22.23
C GLU A 282 19.18 16.33 22.10
N GLU A 283 19.53 17.45 21.45
CA GLU A 283 18.60 18.51 21.04
C GLU A 283 17.72 18.11 19.86
N VAL A 284 18.20 17.32 18.90
CA VAL A 284 17.38 16.75 17.82
C VAL A 284 16.44 15.72 18.40
N ARG A 285 16.91 14.84 19.29
CA ARG A 285 16.07 13.93 20.08
C ARG A 285 15.09 14.71 20.96
N ALA A 286 15.51 15.80 21.59
CA ALA A 286 14.63 16.64 22.40
C ALA A 286 13.65 17.45 21.55
N GLY A 287 14.03 17.87 20.33
CA GLY A 287 13.21 18.59 19.37
C GLY A 287 12.16 17.66 18.76
N LEU A 288 12.55 16.44 18.42
CA LEU A 288 11.63 15.34 18.10
C LEU A 288 10.69 15.09 19.29
N ARG A 289 11.19 15.00 20.53
CA ARG A 289 10.37 14.87 21.75
C ARG A 289 9.50 16.10 22.09
N ARG A 290 9.78 17.29 21.54
CA ARG A 290 8.99 18.53 21.73
C ARG A 290 7.97 18.75 20.61
N LEU A 291 8.18 18.10 19.46
CA LEU A 291 7.21 17.95 18.37
C LEU A 291 6.27 16.74 18.58
N LEU A 292 6.53 15.93 19.62
CA LEU A 292 5.79 14.79 20.17
C LEU A 292 5.06 15.17 21.47
#